data_AF-A0AAD3RF30-F1
#
_entry.id   AF-A0AAD3RF30-F1
#
_cell.length_a   1.000
_cell.length_b   1.000
_cell.length_c   1.000
_cell.angle_alpha   90.00
_cell.angle_beta   90.00
_cell.angle_gamma   90.00
#
_symmetry.space_group_name_H-M   'P 1'
#
loop_
_entity.id
_entity.type
_entity.pdbx_description
1 polymer ?
#
loop_
_entity_poly.entity_id
_entity_poly.type
_entity_poly.pdbx_seq_one_letter_code
_entity_poly.pdbx_strand_id
1 'polypeptide(L)'
;IISQKDEHCWVGELNGLRGWFPAKFVEILDERSKEYSLAGDDSVTEAVTDLARGTLCPALKAIFQHGLKKPSILGGPCHPWLFIEEAASREVERDFNSVYSRLVLCKTYRLDEDGKVLTPEELLYRAVQSVNMSHDSAHAQMDVKFRSLVCVGLNEQVLHLWLEVLCSSMAAVEKWYHPWSFLRSPGWVQIKCELRVLSKFAFSLSQDCELPEKKEEKEQRPLKEGVQDMLVKHHLFSWDIDG
;
A
#
# COMPACT_ATOMS: atom_id res chain seq x y z
N ILE A 1 -6.49 12.50 14.43
CA ILE A 1 -7.66 13.45 14.34
C ILE A 1 -8.23 13.76 15.73
N ILE A 2 -8.59 15.02 16.05
CA ILE A 2 -9.09 15.43 17.38
C ILE A 2 -10.63 15.57 17.44
N SER A 3 -11.27 16.13 16.41
CA SER A 3 -12.74 16.25 16.37
C SER A 3 -13.28 16.34 14.95
N GLN A 4 -14.35 15.60 14.67
CA GLN A 4 -15.12 15.65 13.42
C GLN A 4 -16.59 16.05 13.65
N LYS A 5 -16.90 16.68 14.79
CA LYS A 5 -18.29 17.02 15.15
C LYS A 5 -18.93 18.03 14.20
N ASP A 6 -18.13 18.87 13.55
CA ASP A 6 -18.58 19.82 12.53
C ASP A 6 -18.34 19.22 11.13
N GLU A 7 -19.39 19.22 10.32
CA GLU A 7 -19.43 18.65 8.97
C GLU A 7 -18.53 19.41 7.97
N HIS A 8 -18.21 20.67 8.25
CA HIS A 8 -17.45 21.56 7.38
C HIS A 8 -16.01 21.77 7.86
N CYS A 9 -15.75 21.57 9.16
CA CYS A 9 -14.44 21.85 9.75
C CYS A 9 -14.03 20.79 10.78
N TRP A 10 -12.91 20.12 10.53
CA TRP A 10 -12.32 19.16 11.47
C TRP A 10 -11.24 19.81 12.31
N VAL A 11 -11.07 19.35 13.55
CA VAL A 11 -9.91 19.69 14.37
C VAL A 11 -8.92 18.56 14.26
N GLY A 12 -7.72 18.87 13.78
CA GLY A 12 -6.63 17.91 13.57
C GLY A 12 -5.36 18.33 14.29
N GLU A 13 -4.41 17.39 14.38
CA GLU A 13 -3.05 17.63 14.82
C GLU A 13 -2.10 16.97 13.82
N LEU A 14 -1.05 17.68 13.43
CA LEU A 14 0.00 17.18 12.55
C LEU A 14 1.35 17.68 13.08
N ASN A 15 2.27 16.76 13.36
CA ASN A 15 3.61 17.06 13.90
C ASN A 15 3.57 17.96 15.17
N GLY A 16 2.63 17.69 16.08
CA GLY A 16 2.48 18.44 17.34
C GLY A 16 1.82 19.80 17.21
N LEU A 17 1.44 20.22 15.99
CA LEU A 17 0.69 21.44 15.75
C LEU A 17 -0.80 21.12 15.59
N ARG A 18 -1.67 21.86 16.29
CA ARG A 18 -3.12 21.66 16.28
C ARG A 18 -3.82 22.77 15.50
N GLY A 19 -4.81 22.42 14.69
CA GLY A 19 -5.51 23.38 13.85
C GLY A 19 -6.89 22.94 13.40
N TRP A 20 -7.57 23.88 12.75
CA TRP A 20 -8.86 23.68 12.10
C TRP A 20 -8.65 23.45 10.61
N PHE A 21 -9.30 22.42 10.06
CA PHE A 21 -9.14 22.04 8.68
C PHE A 21 -10.49 21.86 7.99
N PRO A 22 -10.74 22.53 6.85
CA PRO A 22 -11.93 22.31 6.03
C PRO A 22 -12.09 20.83 5.69
N ALA A 23 -13.17 20.21 6.16
CA ALA A 23 -13.39 18.76 6.04
C ALA A 23 -13.26 18.23 4.60
N LYS A 24 -13.62 19.07 3.61
CA LYS A 24 -13.57 18.74 2.17
C LYS A 24 -12.16 18.74 1.56
N PHE A 25 -11.19 19.29 2.26
CA PHE A 25 -9.80 19.45 1.80
C PHE A 25 -8.80 18.72 2.70
N VAL A 26 -9.29 17.97 3.69
CA VAL A 26 -8.47 17.14 4.56
C VAL A 26 -8.42 15.73 4.01
N GLU A 27 -7.21 15.22 3.88
CA GLU A 27 -6.98 13.79 3.75
C GLU A 27 -6.51 13.24 5.09
N ILE A 28 -7.12 12.14 5.53
CA ILE A 28 -6.69 11.47 6.74
C ILE A 28 -5.43 10.70 6.39
N LEU A 29 -4.29 11.15 6.91
CA LEU A 29 -3.05 10.38 6.85
C LEU A 29 -3.23 9.13 7.71
N ASP A 30 -2.91 7.97 7.16
CA ASP A 30 -2.99 6.69 7.88
C ASP A 30 -1.95 6.69 9.02
N GLU A 31 -2.42 6.93 10.24
CA GLU A 31 -1.62 7.06 11.48
C GLU A 31 -1.12 5.68 11.97
N ARG A 32 -0.51 4.87 11.10
CA ARG A 32 0.11 3.59 11.51
C ARG A 32 1.38 3.82 12.31
N SER A 33 1.16 4.11 13.59
CA SER A 33 2.11 4.09 14.71
C SER A 33 3.35 4.99 14.57
N LYS A 34 3.46 5.81 13.53
CA LYS A 34 4.62 6.66 13.28
C LYS A 34 4.23 8.04 12.83
N GLU A 35 5.08 8.98 13.22
CA GLU A 35 5.00 10.36 12.79
C GLU A 35 5.13 10.44 11.27
N TYR A 36 4.22 11.21 10.67
CA TYR A 36 4.24 11.52 9.25
C TYR A 36 5.59 12.10 8.82
N SER A 37 6.03 11.75 7.60
CA SER A 37 7.29 12.22 7.06
C SER A 37 7.11 12.66 5.61
N LEU A 38 7.39 13.94 5.34
CA LEU A 38 7.38 14.52 3.99
C LEU A 38 8.27 13.73 3.02
N ALA A 39 9.40 13.19 3.50
CA ALA A 39 10.34 12.43 2.68
C ALA A 39 9.79 11.06 2.24
N GLY A 40 8.74 10.56 2.88
CA GLY A 40 8.09 9.29 2.56
C GLY A 40 6.79 9.45 1.78
N ASP A 41 6.39 10.68 1.46
CA ASP A 41 5.13 11.03 0.82
C ASP A 41 5.36 11.35 -0.67
N ASP A 42 4.77 10.56 -1.56
CA ASP A 42 4.97 10.71 -3.00
C ASP A 42 4.18 11.86 -3.63
N SER A 43 3.21 12.43 -2.92
CA SER A 43 2.51 13.65 -3.33
C SER A 43 3.34 14.92 -3.11
N VAL A 44 4.32 14.85 -2.20
CA VAL A 44 5.18 15.99 -1.82
C VAL A 44 6.62 15.82 -2.32
N THR A 45 7.18 14.62 -2.19
CA THR A 45 8.59 14.33 -2.50
C THR A 45 8.70 13.34 -3.64
N GLU A 46 8.84 13.82 -4.87
CA GLU A 46 8.97 12.98 -6.08
C GLU A 46 10.09 11.93 -5.99
N ALA A 47 11.20 12.24 -5.29
CA ALA A 47 12.32 11.32 -5.12
C ALA A 47 11.93 9.98 -4.46
N VAL A 48 10.89 9.95 -3.61
CA VAL A 48 10.43 8.68 -3.00
C VAL A 48 9.80 7.76 -4.04
N THR A 49 9.15 8.33 -5.06
CA THR A 49 8.59 7.61 -6.21
C THR A 49 9.69 6.89 -6.98
N ASP A 50 10.78 7.57 -7.30
CA ASP A 50 11.93 6.99 -8.01
C ASP A 50 12.62 5.89 -7.20
N LEU A 51 12.76 6.07 -5.89
CA LEU A 51 13.34 5.07 -5.00
C LEU A 51 12.44 3.83 -4.89
N ALA A 52 11.15 4.02 -4.63
CA ALA A 52 10.21 2.92 -4.44
C ALA A 52 9.92 2.20 -5.76
N ARG A 53 9.45 2.94 -6.77
CA ARG A 53 8.96 2.39 -8.06
C ARG A 53 10.09 2.20 -9.07
N GLY A 54 11.07 3.10 -9.10
CA GLY A 54 12.19 3.05 -10.04
C GLY A 54 13.34 2.13 -9.61
N THR A 55 13.52 1.91 -8.29
CA THR A 55 14.66 1.13 -7.78
C THR A 55 14.22 -0.14 -7.04
N LEU A 56 13.44 -0.01 -5.96
CA LEU A 56 13.07 -1.15 -5.12
C LEU A 56 12.16 -2.14 -5.87
N CYS A 57 11.14 -1.64 -6.58
CA CYS A 57 10.21 -2.51 -7.29
C CYS A 57 10.88 -3.38 -8.38
N PRO A 58 11.74 -2.84 -9.27
CA PRO A 58 12.47 -3.67 -10.23
C PRO A 58 13.38 -4.70 -9.56
N ALA A 59 14.04 -4.36 -8.44
CA ALA A 59 14.87 -5.29 -7.70
C ALA A 59 14.05 -6.46 -7.12
N LEU A 60 12.91 -6.14 -6.49
CA LEU A 60 11.97 -7.16 -5.99
C LEU A 60 11.39 -7.99 -7.13
N LYS A 61 10.98 -7.37 -8.23
CA LYS A 61 10.48 -8.09 -9.41
C LYS A 61 11.54 -9.07 -9.93
N ALA A 62 12.82 -8.67 -10.01
CA ALA A 62 13.89 -9.55 -10.45
C ALA A 62 14.05 -10.79 -9.54
N ILE A 63 13.93 -10.62 -8.21
CA ILE A 63 13.93 -11.73 -7.25
C ILE A 63 12.78 -12.70 -7.52
N PHE A 64 11.57 -12.19 -7.75
CA PHE A 64 10.39 -12.99 -8.05
C PHE A 64 10.37 -13.55 -9.48
N GLN A 65 11.15 -13.00 -10.41
CA GLN A 65 11.29 -13.56 -11.75
C GLN A 65 12.34 -14.68 -11.78
N HIS A 66 13.31 -14.66 -10.87
CA HIS A 66 14.36 -15.66 -10.80
C HIS A 66 13.78 -17.05 -10.51
N GLY A 67 13.88 -17.95 -11.48
CA GLY A 67 13.39 -19.32 -11.35
C GLY A 67 11.89 -19.50 -11.50
N LEU A 68 11.16 -18.48 -11.94
CA LEU A 68 9.75 -18.60 -12.29
C LEU A 68 9.57 -19.58 -13.46
N LYS A 69 8.76 -20.63 -13.26
CA LYS A 69 8.48 -21.63 -14.29
C LYS A 69 7.63 -21.01 -15.40
N LYS A 70 7.98 -21.29 -16.64
CA LYS A 70 7.12 -20.98 -17.79
C LYS A 70 6.04 -22.05 -17.93
N PRO A 71 4.78 -21.69 -18.27
CA PRO A 71 3.73 -22.68 -18.49
C PRO A 71 4.10 -23.60 -19.66
N SER A 72 4.04 -24.91 -19.44
CA SER A 72 4.71 -25.90 -20.28
C SER A 72 4.07 -26.17 -21.65
N ILE A 73 2.80 -25.80 -21.90
CA ILE A 73 2.06 -26.33 -23.07
C ILE A 73 1.28 -25.28 -23.89
N LEU A 74 0.98 -24.08 -23.37
CA LEU A 74 0.09 -23.14 -24.11
C LEU A 74 0.47 -21.66 -24.06
N GLY A 75 1.73 -21.32 -23.74
CA GLY A 75 2.18 -19.92 -23.79
C GLY A 75 1.38 -18.96 -22.90
N GLY A 76 0.76 -19.46 -21.82
CA GLY A 76 -0.01 -18.66 -20.88
C GLY A 76 0.84 -17.56 -20.21
N PRO A 77 0.20 -16.54 -19.61
CA PRO A 77 0.91 -15.47 -18.96
C PRO A 77 1.82 -16.01 -17.85
N CYS A 78 3.06 -15.52 -17.82
CA CYS A 78 4.06 -15.89 -16.83
C CYS A 78 4.55 -14.61 -16.15
N HIS A 79 4.03 -14.33 -14.96
CA HIS A 79 4.36 -13.14 -14.21
C HIS A 79 4.31 -13.40 -12.70
N PRO A 80 5.20 -12.80 -11.90
CA PRO A 80 5.16 -12.88 -10.44
C PRO A 80 3.81 -12.62 -9.79
N TRP A 81 3.02 -11.71 -10.38
CA TRP A 81 1.69 -11.34 -9.88
C TRP A 81 0.76 -12.56 -9.72
N LEU A 82 0.76 -13.47 -10.70
CA LEU A 82 -0.12 -14.65 -10.66
C LEU A 82 0.25 -15.60 -9.51
N PHE A 83 1.55 -15.72 -9.21
CA PHE A 83 2.01 -16.44 -8.03
C PHE A 83 1.55 -15.75 -6.74
N ILE A 84 1.69 -14.43 -6.65
CA ILE A 84 1.29 -13.64 -5.49
C ILE A 84 -0.21 -13.79 -5.23
N GLU A 85 -1.04 -13.71 -6.26
CA GLU A 85 -2.49 -13.90 -6.15
C GLU A 85 -2.86 -15.29 -5.62
N GLU A 86 -2.24 -16.33 -6.17
CA GLU A 86 -2.49 -17.70 -5.73
C GLU A 86 -2.00 -17.94 -4.29
N ALA A 87 -0.79 -17.49 -3.96
CA ALA A 87 -0.22 -17.64 -2.63
C ALA A 87 -1.08 -16.90 -1.59
N ALA A 88 -1.40 -15.63 -1.82
CA ALA A 88 -2.23 -14.85 -0.90
C ALA A 88 -3.63 -15.45 -0.70
N SER A 89 -4.23 -16.03 -1.74
CA SER A 89 -5.54 -16.69 -1.64
C SER A 89 -5.48 -17.98 -0.82
N ARG A 90 -4.41 -18.77 -0.96
CA ARG A 90 -4.21 -20.02 -0.20
C ARG A 90 -4.08 -19.78 1.29
N GLU A 91 -3.41 -18.71 1.71
CA GLU A 91 -3.19 -18.44 3.14
C GLU A 91 -4.49 -18.19 3.92
N VAL A 92 -5.55 -17.72 3.25
CA VAL A 92 -6.85 -17.44 3.87
C VAL A 92 -7.91 -18.50 3.56
N GLU A 93 -7.61 -19.49 2.71
CA GLU A 93 -8.60 -20.44 2.17
C GLU A 93 -9.26 -21.28 3.26
N ARG A 94 -8.47 -21.75 4.25
CA ARG A 94 -8.96 -22.64 5.31
C ARG A 94 -10.05 -22.01 6.17
N ASP A 95 -9.94 -20.71 6.42
CA ASP A 95 -10.79 -19.96 7.35
C ASP A 95 -11.52 -18.80 6.65
N PHE A 96 -11.76 -18.95 5.33
CA PHE A 96 -12.19 -17.86 4.43
C PHE A 96 -13.40 -17.06 4.94
N ASN A 97 -14.46 -17.72 5.41
CA ASN A 97 -15.66 -17.04 5.89
C ASN A 97 -15.39 -16.15 7.11
N SER A 98 -14.51 -16.60 8.01
CA SER A 98 -14.11 -15.84 9.19
C SER A 98 -13.24 -14.66 8.80
N VAL A 99 -12.25 -14.91 7.93
CA VAL A 99 -11.36 -13.87 7.39
C VAL A 99 -12.16 -12.79 6.68
N TYR A 100 -13.06 -13.18 5.77
CA TYR A 100 -13.90 -12.26 5.02
C TYR A 100 -14.77 -11.40 5.94
N SER A 101 -15.43 -12.03 6.93
CA SER A 101 -16.25 -11.31 7.91
C SER A 101 -15.43 -10.26 8.66
N ARG A 102 -14.23 -10.63 9.13
CA ARG A 102 -13.34 -9.73 9.86
C ARG A 102 -12.79 -8.62 8.97
N LEU A 103 -12.46 -8.88 7.71
CA LEU A 103 -12.04 -7.86 6.74
C LEU A 103 -13.16 -6.84 6.49
N VAL A 104 -14.40 -7.30 6.31
CA VAL A 104 -15.58 -6.44 6.14
C VAL A 104 -15.80 -5.59 7.38
N LEU A 105 -15.73 -6.17 8.57
CA LEU A 105 -15.89 -5.45 9.83
C LEU A 105 -14.78 -4.41 10.03
N CYS A 106 -13.52 -4.77 9.78
CA CYS A 106 -12.40 -3.84 9.89
C CYS A 106 -12.59 -2.65 8.97
N LYS A 107 -12.96 -2.87 7.71
CA LYS A 107 -13.23 -1.79 6.76
C LYS A 107 -14.42 -0.92 7.18
N THR A 108 -15.50 -1.54 7.67
CA THR A 108 -16.75 -0.83 8.00
C THR A 108 -16.61 0.03 9.26
N TYR A 109 -15.86 -0.45 10.24
CA TYR A 109 -15.70 0.18 11.55
C TYR A 109 -14.32 0.81 11.77
N ARG A 110 -13.43 0.80 10.75
CA ARG A 110 -12.06 1.31 10.80
C ARG A 110 -11.23 0.69 11.95
N LEU A 111 -11.43 -0.60 12.21
CA LEU A 111 -10.81 -1.29 13.35
C LEU A 111 -9.31 -1.51 13.17
N ASP A 112 -8.79 -1.39 11.95
CA ASP A 112 -7.40 -1.60 11.61
C ASP A 112 -6.50 -0.37 11.78
N GLU A 113 -7.03 0.76 12.27
CA GLU A 113 -6.25 1.97 12.56
C GLU A 113 -5.11 1.71 13.56
N ASP A 114 -5.30 0.76 14.48
CA ASP A 114 -4.26 0.35 15.44
C ASP A 114 -3.24 -0.67 14.88
N GLY A 115 -3.37 -1.10 13.62
CA GLY A 115 -2.42 -2.01 12.93
C GLY A 115 -2.31 -3.43 13.52
N LYS A 116 -3.16 -3.79 14.49
CA LYS A 116 -3.04 -5.03 15.29
C LYS A 116 -4.15 -6.06 15.04
N VAL A 117 -5.12 -5.75 14.16
CA VAL A 117 -6.35 -6.56 14.04
C VAL A 117 -6.27 -7.63 12.95
N LEU A 118 -5.43 -7.43 11.93
CA LEU A 118 -5.26 -8.35 10.81
C LEU A 118 -3.86 -8.99 10.88
N THR A 119 -3.75 -10.28 10.58
CA THR A 119 -2.46 -10.94 10.43
C THR A 119 -1.79 -10.53 9.11
N PRO A 120 -0.46 -10.73 8.94
CA PRO A 120 0.23 -10.42 7.69
C PRO A 120 -0.38 -11.10 6.46
N GLU A 121 -0.86 -12.34 6.61
CA GLU A 121 -1.54 -13.11 5.56
C GLU A 121 -2.83 -12.44 5.12
N GLU A 122 -3.64 -11.99 6.08
CA GLU A 122 -4.93 -11.36 5.83
C GLU A 122 -4.76 -9.95 5.26
N LEU A 123 -3.74 -9.22 5.72
CA LEU A 123 -3.32 -7.95 5.13
C LEU A 123 -2.87 -8.13 3.67
N LEU A 124 -2.05 -9.15 3.40
CA LEU A 124 -1.61 -9.46 2.04
C LEU A 124 -2.80 -9.80 1.14
N TYR A 125 -3.69 -10.68 1.59
CA TYR A 125 -4.89 -11.04 0.85
C TYR A 125 -5.74 -9.79 0.55
N ARG A 126 -6.03 -8.97 1.56
CA ARG A 126 -6.78 -7.72 1.41
C ARG A 126 -6.14 -6.78 0.40
N ALA A 127 -4.82 -6.59 0.49
CA ALA A 127 -4.08 -5.70 -0.40
C ALA A 127 -4.12 -6.19 -1.86
N VAL A 128 -3.93 -7.49 -2.08
CA VAL A 128 -4.04 -8.10 -3.42
C VAL A 128 -5.44 -7.91 -4.01
N GLN A 129 -6.51 -8.13 -3.22
CA GLN A 129 -7.88 -7.90 -3.69
C GLN A 129 -8.14 -6.41 -4.00
N SER A 130 -7.63 -5.50 -3.16
CA SER A 130 -7.75 -4.05 -3.39
C SER A 130 -7.05 -3.61 -4.68
N VAL A 131 -5.82 -4.08 -4.90
CA VAL A 131 -5.05 -3.80 -6.11
C VAL A 131 -5.78 -4.37 -7.32
N ASN A 132 -6.21 -5.63 -7.29
CA ASN A 132 -6.97 -6.23 -8.39
C ASN A 132 -8.22 -5.42 -8.75
N MET A 133 -9.07 -5.12 -7.76
CA MET A 133 -10.31 -4.39 -7.98
C MET A 133 -10.08 -3.04 -8.67
N SER A 134 -9.10 -2.26 -8.21
CA SER A 134 -8.79 -0.95 -8.78
C SER A 134 -8.09 -1.04 -10.14
N HIS A 135 -7.10 -1.92 -10.26
CA HIS A 135 -6.23 -2.00 -11.43
C HIS A 135 -6.89 -2.73 -12.60
N ASP A 136 -7.73 -3.74 -12.34
CA ASP A 136 -8.48 -4.43 -13.39
C ASP A 136 -9.52 -3.52 -14.03
N SER A 137 -10.18 -2.67 -13.23
CA SER A 137 -11.10 -1.66 -13.78
C SER A 137 -10.40 -0.64 -14.70
N ALA A 138 -9.11 -0.44 -14.52
CA ALA A 138 -8.27 0.44 -15.32
C ALA A 138 -7.51 -0.30 -16.44
N HIS A 139 -7.74 -1.61 -16.61
CA HIS A 139 -7.00 -2.48 -17.53
C HIS A 139 -5.47 -2.39 -17.36
N ALA A 140 -5.01 -2.17 -16.12
CA ALA A 140 -3.60 -2.00 -15.83
C ALA A 140 -2.84 -3.33 -15.93
N GLN A 141 -1.58 -3.24 -16.36
CA GLN A 141 -0.72 -4.41 -16.50
C GLN A 141 -0.33 -4.98 -15.14
N MET A 142 0.00 -6.28 -15.10
CA MET A 142 0.45 -6.95 -13.86
C MET A 142 1.71 -6.31 -13.25
N ASP A 143 2.51 -5.64 -14.08
CA ASP A 143 3.65 -4.85 -13.64
C ASP A 143 3.26 -3.67 -12.76
N VAL A 144 2.17 -2.98 -13.14
CA VAL A 144 1.60 -1.87 -12.37
C VAL A 144 1.06 -2.42 -11.05
N LYS A 145 0.30 -3.51 -11.11
CA LYS A 145 -0.23 -4.19 -9.91
C LYS A 145 0.88 -4.56 -8.91
N PHE A 146 1.98 -5.13 -9.41
CA PHE A 146 3.13 -5.51 -8.59
C PHE A 146 3.74 -4.30 -7.88
N ARG A 147 4.00 -3.20 -8.60
CA ARG A 147 4.53 -1.97 -8.00
C ARG A 147 3.60 -1.39 -6.95
N SER A 148 2.30 -1.35 -7.26
CA SER A 148 1.28 -0.86 -6.33
C SER A 148 1.22 -1.69 -5.06
N LEU A 149 1.29 -3.02 -5.15
CA LEU A 149 1.36 -3.88 -3.96
C LEU A 149 2.61 -3.61 -3.12
N VAL A 150 3.77 -3.39 -3.74
CA VAL A 150 4.99 -3.02 -3.00
C VAL A 150 4.80 -1.71 -2.24
N CYS A 151 4.23 -0.68 -2.89
CA CYS A 151 3.89 0.58 -2.24
C CYS A 151 2.93 0.40 -1.07
N VAL A 152 1.88 -0.41 -1.22
CA VAL A 152 0.96 -0.73 -0.11
C VAL A 152 1.72 -1.43 1.02
N GLY A 153 2.59 -2.39 0.72
CA GLY A 153 3.38 -3.09 1.75
C GLY A 153 4.37 -2.18 2.49
N LEU A 154 4.86 -1.11 1.86
CA LEU A 154 5.69 -0.07 2.48
C LEU A 154 4.84 0.81 3.42
N ASN A 155 3.68 1.27 2.96
CA ASN A 155 2.73 2.04 3.77
C ASN A 155 2.25 1.25 5.00
N GLU A 156 1.96 -0.03 4.80
CA GLU A 156 1.57 -0.98 5.86
C GLU A 156 2.77 -1.39 6.74
N GLN A 157 4.01 -1.07 6.35
CA GLN A 157 5.26 -1.43 7.04
C GLN A 157 5.48 -2.95 7.20
N VAL A 158 4.77 -3.78 6.43
CA VAL A 158 4.79 -5.24 6.52
C VAL A 158 5.37 -5.92 5.28
N LEU A 159 5.98 -5.17 4.34
CA LEU A 159 6.55 -5.74 3.11
C LEU A 159 7.49 -6.96 3.36
N HIS A 160 8.28 -6.90 4.44
CA HIS A 160 9.14 -8.00 4.87
C HIS A 160 8.36 -9.23 5.37
N LEU A 161 7.24 -9.03 6.07
CA LEU A 161 6.34 -10.11 6.49
C LEU A 161 5.60 -10.70 5.29
N TRP A 162 5.20 -9.89 4.32
CA TRP A 162 4.60 -10.39 3.08
C TRP A 162 5.56 -11.23 2.26
N LEU A 163 6.85 -10.86 2.20
CA LEU A 163 7.86 -11.73 1.59
C LEU A 163 7.95 -13.07 2.32
N GLU A 164 7.90 -13.07 3.65
CA GLU A 164 7.89 -14.29 4.45
C GLU A 164 6.66 -15.16 4.19
N VAL A 165 5.47 -14.58 4.18
CA VAL A 165 4.21 -15.27 3.87
C VAL A 165 4.31 -15.93 2.48
N LEU A 166 4.70 -15.16 1.46
CA LEU A 166 4.84 -15.66 0.09
C LEU A 166 5.88 -16.78 -0.02
N CYS A 167 7.04 -16.61 0.62
CA CYS A 167 8.10 -17.62 0.58
C CYS A 167 7.80 -18.83 1.46
N SER A 168 6.92 -18.72 2.46
CA SER A 168 6.52 -19.84 3.34
C SER A 168 5.40 -20.69 2.76
N SER A 169 4.69 -20.19 1.73
CA SER A 169 3.64 -20.92 1.02
C SER A 169 4.22 -22.01 0.10
N MET A 170 4.81 -23.06 0.70
CA MET A 170 5.59 -24.09 0.00
C MET A 170 4.83 -24.71 -1.18
N ALA A 171 3.56 -25.04 -1.01
CA ALA A 171 2.75 -25.62 -2.09
C ALA A 171 2.66 -24.68 -3.32
N ALA A 172 2.50 -23.37 -3.09
CA ALA A 172 2.51 -22.38 -4.18
C ALA A 172 3.92 -22.19 -4.75
N VAL A 173 4.93 -22.03 -3.90
CA VAL A 173 6.31 -21.83 -4.32
C VAL A 173 6.81 -23.00 -5.18
N GLU A 174 6.56 -24.24 -4.76
CA GLU A 174 6.97 -25.44 -5.50
C GLU A 174 6.23 -25.61 -6.82
N LYS A 175 4.97 -25.15 -6.90
CA LYS A 175 4.20 -25.11 -8.14
C LYS A 175 4.83 -24.12 -9.12
N TRP A 176 5.11 -22.90 -8.68
CA TRP A 176 5.49 -21.77 -9.54
C TRP A 176 7.00 -21.66 -9.83
N TYR A 177 7.87 -22.21 -8.98
CA TYR A 177 9.32 -21.96 -9.06
C TYR A 177 10.17 -23.22 -9.16
N HIS A 178 11.23 -23.13 -9.96
CA HIS A 178 12.28 -24.13 -10.01
C HIS A 178 13.10 -24.16 -8.70
N PRO A 179 13.70 -25.32 -8.33
CA PRO A 179 14.48 -25.46 -7.09
C PRO A 179 15.64 -24.47 -6.91
N TRP A 180 16.18 -23.93 -8.00
CA TRP A 180 17.26 -22.94 -8.00
C TRP A 180 16.76 -21.49 -7.87
N SER A 181 15.46 -21.25 -7.72
CA SER A 181 14.91 -19.91 -7.52
C SER A 181 15.32 -19.31 -6.17
N PHE A 182 15.26 -17.97 -6.07
CA PHE A 182 15.49 -17.32 -4.77
C PHE A 182 14.42 -17.73 -3.75
N LEU A 183 13.15 -17.84 -4.18
CA LEU A 183 12.02 -18.21 -3.33
C LEU A 183 12.10 -19.66 -2.83
N ARG A 184 12.87 -20.53 -3.50
CA ARG A 184 13.16 -21.90 -3.04
C ARG A 184 14.50 -22.05 -2.32
N SER A 185 15.22 -20.96 -2.13
CA SER A 185 16.50 -20.93 -1.44
C SER A 185 16.37 -20.25 -0.07
N PRO A 186 17.25 -20.53 0.91
CA PRO A 186 17.31 -19.75 2.16
C PRO A 186 17.63 -18.25 1.95
N GLY A 187 18.04 -17.83 0.74
CA GLY A 187 18.42 -16.45 0.44
C GLY A 187 17.29 -15.43 0.65
N TRP A 188 16.02 -15.84 0.56
CA TRP A 188 14.90 -14.94 0.85
C TRP A 188 14.89 -14.45 2.31
N VAL A 189 15.49 -15.20 3.24
CA VAL A 189 15.59 -14.79 4.66
C VAL A 189 16.49 -13.56 4.81
N GLN A 190 17.58 -13.49 4.04
CA GLN A 190 18.44 -12.31 4.02
C GLN A 190 17.70 -11.12 3.41
N ILE A 191 17.03 -11.31 2.28
CA ILE A 191 16.23 -10.26 1.63
C ILE A 191 15.15 -9.74 2.61
N LYS A 192 14.49 -10.63 3.35
CA LYS A 192 13.54 -10.25 4.40
C LYS A 192 14.17 -9.35 5.46
N CYS A 193 15.37 -9.67 5.93
CA CYS A 193 16.07 -8.85 6.92
C CYS A 193 16.38 -7.44 6.40
N GLU A 194 16.79 -7.31 5.15
CA GLU A 194 17.03 -6.01 4.50
C GLU A 194 15.72 -5.21 4.38
N LEU A 195 14.64 -5.85 3.91
CA LEU A 195 13.32 -5.21 3.81
C LEU A 195 12.76 -4.77 5.16
N ARG A 196 13.09 -5.48 6.25
CA ARG A 196 12.65 -5.11 7.60
C ARG A 196 13.20 -3.75 8.04
N VAL A 197 14.32 -3.29 7.50
CA VAL A 197 14.82 -1.94 7.80
C VAL A 197 13.84 -0.87 7.31
N LEU A 198 13.15 -1.12 6.18
CA LEU A 198 12.17 -0.20 5.63
C LEU A 198 10.97 0.00 6.56
N SER A 199 10.64 -0.99 7.41
CA SER A 199 9.61 -0.83 8.45
C SER A 199 10.01 0.12 9.58
N LYS A 200 11.13 0.86 9.47
CA LYS A 200 11.50 1.97 10.35
C LYS A 200 11.12 3.35 9.80
N PHE A 201 10.80 3.46 8.52
CA PHE A 201 10.33 4.73 7.93
C PHE A 201 8.80 4.80 7.89
N ALA A 202 8.28 6.02 7.75
CA ALA A 202 6.87 6.29 7.48
C ALA A 202 6.74 6.58 5.98
N PHE A 203 5.80 5.89 5.32
CA PHE A 203 5.54 5.99 3.90
C PHE A 203 4.07 6.35 3.67
N SER A 204 3.85 7.25 2.71
CA SER A 204 2.54 7.63 2.19
C SER A 204 2.61 7.59 0.67
N LEU A 205 2.64 6.38 0.12
CA LEU A 205 2.79 6.12 -1.31
C LEU A 205 1.44 5.84 -1.97
N SER A 206 1.14 6.55 -3.04
CA SER A 206 -0.11 6.43 -3.80
C SER A 206 -0.21 5.06 -4.47
N GLN A 207 -1.23 4.26 -4.11
CA GLN A 207 -1.47 2.93 -4.69
C GLN A 207 -1.82 3.02 -6.19
N ASP A 208 -2.46 4.09 -6.62
CA ASP A 208 -3.01 4.31 -7.94
C ASP A 208 -2.22 5.33 -8.79
N CYS A 209 -1.00 5.67 -8.35
CA CYS A 209 -0.09 6.61 -9.02
C CYS A 209 0.06 6.38 -10.54
N GLU A 210 0.07 5.12 -10.97
CA GLU A 210 0.26 4.72 -12.37
C GLU A 210 -1.05 4.41 -13.11
N LEU A 211 -2.21 4.62 -12.46
CA LEU A 211 -3.51 4.43 -13.08
C LEU A 211 -3.95 5.69 -13.83
N PRO A 212 -4.77 5.55 -14.89
CA PRO A 212 -5.37 6.72 -15.54
C PRO A 212 -6.24 7.50 -14.56
N GLU A 213 -6.07 8.82 -14.52
CA GLU A 213 -6.90 9.71 -13.69
C GLU A 213 -8.39 9.52 -13.98
N LYS A 214 -9.20 9.37 -12.93
CA LYS A 214 -10.66 9.32 -13.07
C LYS A 214 -11.17 10.70 -13.49
N LYS A 215 -12.14 10.74 -14.39
CA LYS A 215 -12.72 12.00 -14.91
C LYS A 215 -13.24 12.94 -13.82
N GLU A 216 -13.70 12.41 -12.69
CA GLU A 216 -14.21 13.20 -11.55
C GLU A 216 -13.10 13.93 -10.77
N GLU A 217 -11.88 13.41 -10.71
CA GLU A 217 -10.75 14.06 -10.03
C GLU A 217 -10.22 15.26 -10.81
N LYS A 218 -10.32 15.23 -12.15
CA LYS A 218 -9.96 16.36 -13.02
C LYS A 218 -10.82 17.61 -12.78
N GLU A 219 -12.06 17.44 -12.37
CA GLU A 219 -12.96 18.57 -12.08
C GLU A 219 -12.71 19.17 -10.68
N GLN A 220 -12.25 18.36 -9.73
CA GLN A 220 -12.01 18.79 -8.35
C GLN A 220 -10.59 19.31 -8.09
N ARG A 221 -9.56 18.84 -8.80
CA ARG A 221 -8.16 19.28 -8.62
C ARG A 221 -7.94 20.78 -8.77
N PRO A 222 -8.45 21.46 -9.83
CA PRO A 222 -8.27 22.91 -9.97
C PRO A 222 -8.91 23.70 -8.83
N LEU A 223 -10.01 23.18 -8.29
CA LEU A 223 -10.71 23.77 -7.14
C LEU A 223 -9.93 23.54 -5.83
N LYS A 224 -9.33 22.36 -5.64
CA LYS A 224 -8.47 22.06 -4.48
C LYS A 224 -7.21 22.92 -4.48
N GLU A 225 -6.51 23.02 -5.61
CA GLU A 225 -5.32 23.86 -5.76
C GLU A 225 -5.65 25.35 -5.52
N GLY A 226 -6.73 25.85 -6.15
CA GLY A 226 -7.14 27.24 -5.96
C GLY A 226 -7.57 27.59 -4.53
N VAL A 227 -8.18 26.64 -3.82
CA VAL A 227 -8.56 26.79 -2.41
C VAL A 227 -7.34 26.69 -1.50
N GLN A 228 -6.41 25.76 -1.75
CA GLN A 228 -5.15 25.65 -1.03
C GLN A 228 -4.33 26.95 -1.15
N ASP A 229 -4.18 27.47 -2.36
CA ASP A 229 -3.50 28.75 -2.63
C ASP A 229 -4.20 29.92 -1.92
N MET A 230 -5.53 29.96 -1.92
CA MET A 230 -6.30 30.96 -1.17
C MET A 230 -6.07 30.86 0.33
N LEU A 231 -6.09 29.66 0.89
CA LEU A 231 -5.95 29.44 2.33
C LEU A 231 -4.54 29.79 2.81
N VAL A 232 -3.50 29.50 2.02
CA VAL A 232 -2.12 29.91 2.27
C VAL A 232 -1.96 31.43 2.12
N LYS A 233 -2.46 32.01 1.02
CA LYS A 233 -2.34 33.44 0.71
C LYS A 233 -3.02 34.34 1.73
N HIS A 234 -4.16 33.91 2.28
CA HIS A 234 -4.93 34.69 3.23
C HIS A 234 -4.62 34.35 4.70
N HIS A 235 -3.60 33.51 4.98
CA HIS A 235 -3.28 33.03 6.33
C HIS A 235 -4.51 32.51 7.09
N LEU A 236 -5.46 31.90 6.37
CA LEU A 236 -6.71 31.40 6.95
C LEU A 236 -6.48 30.12 7.75
N PHE A 237 -5.31 29.51 7.61
CA PHE A 237 -4.75 28.54 8.55
C PHE A 237 -3.76 29.25 9.47
N SER A 238 -4.28 29.77 10.58
CA SER A 238 -3.43 30.12 11.71
C SER A 238 -3.06 28.83 12.45
N TRP A 239 -1.75 28.63 12.68
CA TRP A 239 -1.22 27.63 13.60
C TRP A 239 -1.17 28.12 15.04
N ASP A 240 -1.92 29.18 15.37
CA ASP A 240 -2.03 29.66 16.74
C ASP A 240 -3.33 29.15 17.34
N ILE A 241 -3.20 28.14 18.21
CA ILE A 241 -4.09 28.04 19.36
C ILE A 241 -3.22 28.36 20.58
N ASP A 242 -3.01 29.65 20.83
CA ASP A 242 -2.54 30.12 22.12
C ASP A 242 -3.56 29.69 23.20
N GLY A 243 -3.12 28.85 24.14
CA GLY A 243 -3.80 28.56 25.41
C GLY A 243 -4.13 27.11 25.69
#